data_AF-A0A7C3UE60-F1
#
_entry.id   AF-A0A7C3UE60-F1
#
_cell.length_a   1.000
_cell.length_b   1.000
_cell.length_c   1.000
_cell.angle_alpha   90.00
_cell.angle_beta   90.00
_cell.angle_gamma   90.00
#
_symmetry.space_group_name_H-M   'P 1'
#
loop_
_entity.id
_entity.type
_entity.pdbx_description
1 polymer ?
#
loop_
_entity_poly.entity_id
_entity_poly.type
_entity_poly.pdbx_seq_one_letter_code
_entity_poly.pdbx_strand_id
1 'polypeptide(L)'
;MWELLIKDIKVELRRGFEILASVSFVLISSLLLAQTSINLVASFYVLIVFLAVFISTTSFVREMDSKTLEGLKLLPTPSYVIFLEKAVFSFLLIIFQGFLGMLFLSLFSNSFELLGILPLFVVFSLYISVISSFSSALVMFSEGRSFLTPMIVFVFTAPIIPTLLKGDVLSLAVETVAVILIATILATFILES
;
A
#
# COMPACT_ATOMS: atom_id res chain seq x y z
N MET A 1 2.84 -17.01 -13.27
CA MET A 1 1.95 -16.18 -12.43
C MET A 1 2.54 -16.06 -11.03
N TRP A 2 2.51 -17.07 -10.17
CA TRP A 2 3.06 -16.94 -8.80
C TRP A 2 4.58 -16.69 -8.69
N GLU A 3 5.35 -16.98 -9.73
CA GLU A 3 6.82 -16.88 -9.70
C GLU A 3 7.34 -15.45 -9.60
N LEU A 4 6.66 -14.47 -10.21
CA LEU A 4 7.02 -13.05 -10.10
C LEU A 4 6.79 -12.55 -8.66
N LEU A 5 5.66 -12.93 -8.06
CA LEU A 5 5.34 -12.61 -6.68
C LEU A 5 6.38 -13.23 -5.71
N ILE A 6 6.74 -14.50 -5.92
CA ILE A 6 7.78 -15.17 -5.11
C ILE A 6 9.14 -14.50 -5.28
N LYS A 7 9.49 -14.10 -6.51
CA LYS A 7 10.71 -13.35 -6.79
C LYS A 7 10.72 -12.04 -6.02
N ASP A 8 9.65 -11.24 -6.10
CA ASP A 8 9.57 -9.93 -5.45
C ASP A 8 9.64 -10.07 -3.93
N ILE A 9 8.95 -11.05 -3.34
CA ILE A 9 9.07 -11.39 -1.91
C ILE A 9 10.51 -11.78 -1.53
N LYS A 10 11.17 -12.65 -2.30
CA LYS A 10 12.56 -13.06 -2.03
C LYS A 10 13.54 -11.89 -2.12
N VAL A 11 13.32 -11.00 -3.08
CA VAL A 11 14.13 -9.80 -3.30
C VAL A 11 13.96 -8.82 -2.14
N GLU A 12 12.75 -8.68 -1.62
CA GLU A 12 12.46 -7.85 -0.44
C GLU A 12 13.07 -8.45 0.83
N LEU A 13 12.88 -9.75 1.07
CA LEU A 13 13.45 -10.46 2.23
C LEU A 13 14.98 -10.43 2.29
N ARG A 14 15.66 -10.38 1.13
CA ARG A 14 17.12 -10.22 1.08
C ARG A 14 17.58 -8.83 1.52
N ARG A 15 16.70 -7.83 1.47
CA ARG A 15 16.99 -6.45 1.90
C ARG A 15 16.52 -6.21 3.33
N GLY A 16 17.19 -6.89 4.25
CA GLY A 16 16.88 -6.78 5.69
C GLY A 16 16.85 -5.34 6.21
N PHE A 17 17.65 -4.42 5.63
CA PHE A 17 17.67 -3.02 6.05
C PHE A 17 16.36 -2.26 5.74
N GLU A 18 15.75 -2.47 4.56
CA GLU A 18 14.48 -1.81 4.18
C GLU A 18 13.32 -2.33 5.05
N ILE A 19 13.32 -3.64 5.33
CA ILE A 19 12.35 -4.27 6.25
C ILE A 19 12.55 -3.72 7.66
N LEU A 20 13.79 -3.60 8.14
CA LEU A 20 14.06 -3.10 9.49
C LEU A 20 13.72 -1.62 9.63
N ALA A 21 13.95 -0.82 8.59
CA ALA A 21 13.53 0.58 8.53
C ALA A 21 12.00 0.72 8.55
N SER A 22 11.27 -0.06 7.76
CA SER A 22 9.79 -0.04 7.76
C SER A 22 9.19 -0.51 9.08
N VAL A 23 9.73 -1.57 9.69
CA VAL A 23 9.29 -2.03 11.03
C VAL A 23 9.61 -0.98 12.10
N SER A 24 10.80 -0.35 12.04
CA SER A 24 11.18 0.72 12.97
C SER A 24 10.27 1.94 12.81
N PHE A 25 9.91 2.29 11.58
CA PHE A 25 8.93 3.34 11.30
C PHE A 25 7.58 3.03 11.95
N VAL A 26 7.03 1.83 11.73
CA VAL A 26 5.75 1.43 12.34
C VAL A 26 5.82 1.48 13.87
N LEU A 27 6.91 1.02 14.48
CA LEU A 27 7.11 1.05 15.93
C LEU A 27 7.14 2.49 16.46
N ILE A 28 7.99 3.35 15.90
CA ILE A 28 8.14 4.74 16.36
C ILE A 28 6.84 5.52 16.14
N SER A 29 6.22 5.39 14.96
CA SER A 29 4.96 6.06 14.66
C SER A 29 3.83 5.59 15.57
N SER A 30 3.70 4.29 15.84
CA SER A 30 2.67 3.78 16.75
C SER A 30 2.85 4.28 18.19
N LEU A 31 4.10 4.39 18.67
CA LEU A 31 4.40 4.97 19.98
C LEU A 31 3.99 6.44 20.06
N LEU A 32 4.39 7.25 19.07
CA LEU A 32 4.05 8.68 19.02
C LEU A 32 2.54 8.91 18.91
N LEU A 33 1.86 8.13 18.07
CA LEU A 33 0.42 8.23 17.89
C LEU A 33 -0.31 7.84 19.17
N ALA A 34 0.08 6.75 19.84
CA ALA A 34 -0.56 6.32 21.08
C ALA A 34 -0.52 7.39 22.20
N GLN A 35 0.54 8.22 22.25
CA GLN A 35 0.68 9.27 23.26
C GLN A 35 -0.05 10.58 22.89
N THR A 36 -0.26 10.84 21.60
CA THR A 36 -0.74 12.14 21.11
C THR A 36 -2.16 12.12 20.56
N SER A 37 -2.66 10.94 20.17
CA SER A 37 -3.92 10.83 19.45
C SER A 37 -5.13 11.00 20.36
N ILE A 38 -6.05 11.86 19.96
CA ILE A 38 -7.39 11.95 20.55
C ILE A 38 -8.28 10.78 20.07
N ASN A 39 -8.04 10.28 18.85
CA ASN A 39 -8.77 9.16 18.26
C ASN A 39 -7.79 8.15 17.62
N LEU A 40 -7.66 6.99 18.27
CA LEU A 40 -6.71 5.95 17.87
C LEU A 40 -7.02 5.33 16.51
N VAL A 41 -8.31 5.18 16.17
CA VAL A 41 -8.77 4.60 14.90
C VAL A 41 -8.38 5.50 13.73
N ALA A 42 -8.63 6.81 13.84
CA ALA A 42 -8.24 7.76 12.81
C ALA A 42 -6.71 7.81 12.63
N SER A 43 -5.96 7.82 13.73
CA SER A 43 -4.49 7.79 13.71
C SER A 43 -3.94 6.53 13.06
N PHE A 44 -4.57 5.37 13.26
CA PHE A 44 -4.18 4.13 12.60
C PHE A 44 -4.36 4.20 11.08
N TYR A 45 -5.45 4.77 10.58
CA TYR A 45 -5.63 4.95 9.13
C TYR A 45 -4.59 5.89 8.51
N VAL A 46 -4.21 6.96 9.22
CA VAL A 46 -3.12 7.83 8.77
C VAL A 46 -1.81 7.07 8.67
N LEU A 47 -1.48 6.22 9.66
CA LEU A 47 -0.30 5.37 9.62
C LEU A 47 -0.31 4.47 8.37
N ILE A 48 -1.44 3.86 8.03
CA ILE A 48 -1.58 3.02 6.82
C ILE A 48 -1.34 3.82 5.53
N VAL A 49 -1.82 5.06 5.45
CA VAL A 49 -1.56 5.92 4.28
C VAL A 49 -0.06 6.16 4.09
N PHE A 50 0.68 6.45 5.17
CA PHE A 50 2.14 6.60 5.11
C PHE A 50 2.85 5.30 4.74
N LEU A 51 2.38 4.16 5.24
CA LEU A 51 2.89 2.84 4.83
C LEU A 51 2.74 2.61 3.33
N ALA A 52 1.58 2.95 2.77
CA ALA A 52 1.33 2.79 1.35
C ALA A 52 2.22 3.66 0.48
N VAL A 53 2.58 4.86 0.94
CA VAL A 53 3.57 5.73 0.26
C VAL A 53 4.94 5.06 0.27
N PHE A 54 5.37 4.52 1.41
CA PHE A 54 6.66 3.82 1.51
C PHE A 54 6.72 2.61 0.57
N ILE A 55 5.68 1.79 0.56
CA ILE A 55 5.59 0.58 -0.26
C ILE A 55 5.44 0.90 -1.76
N SER A 56 4.87 2.06 -2.11
CA SER A 56 4.82 2.52 -3.50
C SER A 56 6.22 2.71 -4.09
N THR A 57 7.21 3.05 -3.27
CA THR A 57 8.59 3.23 -3.74
C THR A 57 9.32 1.92 -4.02
N THR A 58 8.87 0.80 -3.44
CA THR A 58 9.52 -0.52 -3.60
C THR A 58 8.95 -1.34 -4.76
N SER A 59 7.88 -0.88 -5.41
CA SER A 59 7.21 -1.58 -6.53
C SER A 59 7.81 -1.22 -7.91
N PHE A 60 7.05 -0.59 -8.81
CA PHE A 60 7.49 -0.26 -10.18
C PHE A 60 8.66 0.74 -10.25
N VAL A 61 8.67 1.73 -9.36
CA VAL A 61 9.76 2.73 -9.29
C VAL A 61 11.12 2.04 -9.14
N ARG A 62 11.19 1.00 -8.32
CA ARG A 62 12.42 0.24 -8.08
C ARG A 62 12.85 -0.60 -9.27
N GLU A 63 11.91 -1.17 -10.02
CA GLU A 63 12.23 -1.96 -11.21
C GLU A 63 12.74 -1.10 -12.36
N MET A 64 12.25 0.14 -12.45
CA MET A 64 12.85 1.12 -13.34
C MET A 64 14.27 1.46 -12.92
N ASP A 65 14.51 1.76 -11.64
CA ASP A 65 15.85 2.09 -11.14
C ASP A 65 16.84 0.92 -11.33
N SER A 66 16.34 -0.32 -11.24
CA SER A 66 17.12 -1.55 -11.46
C SER A 66 17.27 -1.91 -12.95
N LYS A 67 16.69 -1.12 -13.87
CA LYS A 67 16.63 -1.37 -15.32
C LYS A 67 16.06 -2.75 -15.69
N THR A 68 15.26 -3.36 -14.81
CA THR A 68 14.63 -4.66 -15.06
C THR A 68 13.29 -4.55 -15.76
N LEU A 69 12.79 -3.32 -15.95
CA LEU A 69 11.45 -3.07 -16.48
C LEU A 69 11.29 -3.53 -17.94
N GLU A 70 12.32 -3.38 -18.76
CA GLU A 70 12.32 -3.93 -20.14
C GLU A 70 12.19 -5.45 -20.11
N GLY A 71 12.83 -6.12 -19.14
CA GLY A 71 12.68 -7.56 -18.93
C GLY A 71 11.26 -7.98 -18.54
N LEU A 72 10.50 -7.13 -17.84
CA LEU A 72 9.08 -7.37 -17.58
C LEU A 72 8.22 -7.16 -18.83
N LYS A 73 8.51 -6.16 -19.66
CA LYS A 73 7.80 -5.91 -20.92
C LYS A 73 8.00 -7.04 -21.94
N LEU A 74 9.13 -7.75 -21.87
CA LEU A 74 9.44 -8.89 -22.76
C LEU A 74 8.77 -10.21 -22.33
N LEU A 75 8.13 -10.27 -21.16
CA LEU A 75 7.41 -11.47 -20.74
C LEU A 75 6.15 -11.66 -21.60
N PRO A 76 5.81 -12.90 -21.99
CA PRO A 76 4.57 -13.22 -22.71
C PRO A 76 3.38 -13.23 -21.75
N THR A 77 3.22 -12.17 -20.96
CA THR A 77 2.15 -11.98 -19.98
C THR A 77 1.49 -10.64 -20.21
N PRO A 78 0.15 -10.56 -20.16
CA PRO A 78 -0.53 -9.30 -20.38
C PRO A 78 -0.29 -8.32 -19.23
N SER A 79 -0.19 -7.03 -19.54
CA SER A 79 0.18 -5.95 -18.63
C SER A 79 -0.70 -5.87 -17.36
N TYR A 80 -1.98 -6.22 -17.47
CA TYR A 80 -2.90 -6.24 -16.32
C TYR A 80 -2.53 -7.29 -15.28
N VAL A 81 -1.93 -8.42 -15.67
CA VAL A 81 -1.49 -9.47 -14.74
C VAL A 81 -0.30 -9.00 -13.92
N ILE A 82 0.66 -8.32 -14.57
CA ILE A 82 1.83 -7.75 -13.90
C ILE A 82 1.40 -6.71 -12.85
N PHE A 83 0.44 -5.86 -13.20
CA PHE A 83 -0.12 -4.89 -12.26
C PHE A 83 -0.81 -5.57 -11.07
N LEU A 84 -1.66 -6.57 -11.31
CA LEU A 84 -2.35 -7.29 -10.24
C LEU A 84 -1.38 -8.00 -9.30
N GLU A 85 -0.33 -8.63 -9.83
CA GLU A 85 0.69 -9.29 -9.00
C GLU A 85 1.40 -8.28 -8.09
N LYS A 86 1.69 -7.07 -8.58
CA LYS A 86 2.27 -5.99 -7.76
C LYS A 86 1.28 -5.42 -6.74
N ALA A 87 0.01 -5.30 -7.09
CA ALA A 87 -1.03 -4.90 -6.15
C ALA A 87 -1.18 -5.92 -5.00
N VAL A 88 -1.08 -7.22 -5.30
CA VAL A 88 -1.08 -8.29 -4.29
C VAL A 88 0.21 -8.26 -3.46
N PHE A 89 1.37 -8.00 -4.06
CA PHE A 89 2.62 -7.81 -3.33
C PHE A 89 2.54 -6.64 -2.33
N SER A 90 2.08 -5.47 -2.78
CA SER A 90 1.86 -4.31 -1.92
C SER A 90 0.83 -4.62 -0.83
N PHE A 91 -0.23 -5.36 -1.14
CA PHE A 91 -1.25 -5.78 -0.17
C PHE A 91 -0.66 -6.63 0.96
N LEU A 92 0.17 -7.62 0.62
CA LEU A 92 0.81 -8.49 1.61
C LEU A 92 1.71 -7.69 2.56
N LEU A 93 2.49 -6.75 2.04
CA LEU A 93 3.34 -5.88 2.85
C LEU A 93 2.53 -4.93 3.74
N ILE A 94 1.48 -4.29 3.19
CA ILE A 94 0.60 -3.39 3.94
C ILE A 94 -0.15 -4.15 5.04
N ILE A 95 -0.65 -5.36 4.77
CA ILE A 95 -1.29 -6.18 5.81
C ILE A 95 -0.31 -6.54 6.90
N PHE A 96 0.89 -7.01 6.56
CA PHE A 96 1.87 -7.42 7.53
C PHE A 96 2.29 -6.25 8.44
N GLN A 97 2.65 -5.11 7.84
CA GLN A 97 3.08 -3.92 8.58
C GLN A 97 1.92 -3.23 9.29
N GLY A 98 0.73 -3.19 8.68
CA GLY A 98 -0.48 -2.65 9.28
C GLY A 98 -0.94 -3.46 10.48
N PHE A 99 -0.85 -4.79 10.41
CA PHE A 99 -1.14 -5.66 11.55
C PHE A 99 -0.15 -5.45 12.70
N LEU A 100 1.16 -5.32 12.40
CA LEU A 100 2.15 -4.93 13.41
C LEU A 100 1.85 -3.56 14.02
N GLY A 101 1.48 -2.58 13.19
CA GLY A 101 1.11 -1.24 13.65
C GLY A 101 -0.12 -1.26 14.55
N MET A 102 -1.11 -2.07 14.21
CA MET A 102 -2.31 -2.28 15.00
C MET A 102 -2.00 -2.89 16.36
N LEU A 103 -1.14 -3.92 16.39
CA LEU A 103 -0.68 -4.55 17.62
C LEU A 103 0.09 -3.57 18.50
N PHE A 104 1.08 -2.86 17.95
CA PHE A 104 1.88 -1.90 18.73
C PHE A 104 1.03 -0.74 19.25
N LEU A 105 0.13 -0.20 18.44
CA LEU A 105 -0.73 0.90 18.85
C LEU A 105 -1.74 0.47 19.92
N SER A 106 -2.29 -0.75 19.82
CA SER A 106 -3.12 -1.34 20.87
C SER A 106 -2.34 -1.57 22.18
N LEU A 107 -1.11 -2.07 22.09
CA LEU A 107 -0.23 -2.28 23.25
C LEU A 107 0.15 -0.96 23.94
N PHE A 108 0.52 0.07 23.18
CA PHE A 108 0.95 1.36 23.75
C PHE A 108 -0.21 2.21 24.28
N SER A 109 -1.40 2.11 23.68
CA SER A 109 -2.60 2.83 24.14
C SER A 109 -3.38 2.08 25.22
N ASN A 110 -3.02 0.83 25.51
CA ASN A 110 -3.75 -0.08 26.41
C ASN A 110 -5.24 -0.20 26.07
N SER A 111 -5.58 -0.13 24.78
CA SER A 111 -6.94 -0.20 24.28
C SER A 111 -7.07 -1.29 23.21
N PHE A 112 -8.14 -2.08 23.28
CA PHE A 112 -8.41 -3.17 22.34
C PHE A 112 -9.47 -2.81 21.29
N GLU A 113 -9.94 -1.56 21.28
CA GLU A 113 -10.96 -1.05 20.34
C GLU A 113 -10.55 -1.24 18.88
N LEU A 114 -9.24 -1.18 18.61
CA LEU A 114 -8.68 -1.40 17.29
C LEU A 114 -9.03 -2.80 16.76
N LEU A 115 -9.06 -3.85 17.58
CA LEU A 115 -9.35 -5.21 17.08
C LEU A 115 -10.74 -5.33 16.43
N GLY A 116 -11.68 -4.46 16.81
CA GLY A 116 -13.02 -4.41 16.21
C GLY A 116 -13.04 -3.93 14.75
N ILE A 117 -12.05 -3.16 14.31
CA ILE A 117 -11.95 -2.64 12.93
C ILE A 117 -11.19 -3.59 11.99
N LEU A 118 -10.83 -4.81 12.41
CA LEU A 118 -10.13 -5.80 11.58
C LEU A 118 -10.74 -5.99 10.17
N PRO A 119 -12.07 -6.16 10.00
CA PRO A 119 -12.65 -6.33 8.67
C PRO A 119 -12.46 -5.10 7.79
N LEU A 120 -12.63 -3.91 8.37
CA LEU A 120 -12.48 -2.63 7.68
C LEU A 120 -11.02 -2.39 7.29
N PHE A 121 -10.08 -2.75 8.17
CA PHE A 121 -8.64 -2.71 7.91
C PHE A 121 -8.24 -3.58 6.71
N VAL A 122 -8.75 -4.80 6.61
CA VAL A 122 -8.39 -5.70 5.49
C VAL A 122 -8.88 -5.12 4.16
N VAL A 123 -10.11 -4.62 4.11
CA VAL A 123 -10.67 -4.01 2.89
C VAL A 123 -9.92 -2.72 2.54
N PHE A 124 -9.63 -1.87 3.52
CA PHE A 124 -8.85 -0.64 3.29
C PHE A 124 -7.42 -0.93 2.84
N SER A 125 -6.80 -1.99 3.36
CA SER A 125 -5.46 -2.43 2.96
C SER A 125 -5.43 -2.87 1.49
N LEU A 126 -6.52 -3.47 0.99
CA LEU A 126 -6.68 -3.81 -0.41
C LEU A 126 -6.86 -2.54 -1.25
N TYR A 127 -7.73 -1.62 -0.81
CA TYR A 127 -7.92 -0.33 -1.47
C TYR A 127 -6.59 0.41 -1.69
N ILE A 128 -5.83 0.55 -0.60
CA ILE A 128 -4.62 1.35 -0.58
C ILE A 128 -3.45 0.66 -1.29
N SER A 129 -3.42 -0.68 -1.34
CA SER A 129 -2.39 -1.40 -2.10
C SER A 129 -2.52 -1.19 -3.61
N VAL A 130 -3.76 -1.13 -4.11
CA VAL A 130 -4.05 -0.86 -5.53
C VAL A 130 -3.62 0.56 -5.88
N ILE A 131 -3.93 1.55 -5.04
CA ILE A 131 -3.48 2.93 -5.24
C ILE A 131 -1.96 3.03 -5.16
N SER A 132 -1.34 2.37 -4.18
CA SER A 132 0.12 2.36 -4.03
C SER A 132 0.80 1.82 -5.29
N SER A 133 0.32 0.70 -5.81
CA SER A 133 0.83 0.13 -7.07
C SER A 133 0.55 1.03 -8.27
N PHE A 134 -0.61 1.66 -8.34
CA PHE A 134 -0.97 2.58 -9.41
C PHE A 134 -0.14 3.86 -9.39
N SER A 135 0.06 4.45 -8.21
CA SER A 135 0.94 5.60 -7.99
C SER A 135 2.38 5.28 -8.42
N SER A 136 2.89 4.10 -8.03
CA SER A 136 4.21 3.62 -8.45
C SER A 136 4.33 3.51 -9.98
N ALA A 137 3.30 2.99 -10.67
CA ALA A 137 3.28 2.87 -12.12
C ALA A 137 3.27 4.24 -12.83
N LEU A 138 2.45 5.18 -12.36
CA LEU A 138 2.37 6.54 -12.92
C LEU A 138 3.66 7.33 -12.76
N VAL A 139 4.23 7.25 -11.56
CA VAL A 139 5.35 8.10 -11.15
C VAL A 139 6.69 7.56 -11.67
N MET A 140 6.71 6.32 -12.16
CA MET A 140 7.91 5.65 -12.67
C MET A 140 8.73 6.57 -13.58
N PHE A 141 8.15 7.19 -14.60
CA PHE A 141 8.88 8.01 -15.57
C PHE A 141 9.21 9.43 -15.11
N SER A 142 8.87 9.82 -13.87
CA SER A 142 9.01 11.20 -13.40
C SER A 142 10.22 11.39 -12.48
N GLU A 143 10.97 12.47 -12.71
CA GLU A 143 12.10 12.88 -11.85
C GLU A 143 11.61 13.38 -10.47
N GLY A 144 10.37 13.89 -10.38
CA GLY A 144 9.76 14.43 -9.15
C GLY A 144 9.11 13.38 -8.24
N ARG A 145 9.51 12.11 -8.35
CA ARG A 145 8.81 10.96 -7.78
C ARG A 145 8.65 10.93 -6.26
N SER A 146 9.61 11.49 -5.53
CA SER A 146 9.58 11.56 -4.07
C SER A 146 8.43 12.42 -3.53
N PHE A 147 8.00 13.43 -4.29
CA PHE A 147 6.90 14.31 -3.92
C PHE A 147 5.57 13.88 -4.55
N LEU A 148 5.60 13.40 -5.79
CA LEU A 148 4.39 12.98 -6.51
C LEU A 148 3.75 11.73 -5.89
N THR A 149 4.55 10.79 -5.39
CA THR A 149 4.04 9.54 -4.81
C THR A 149 3.13 9.79 -3.59
N PRO A 150 3.55 10.53 -2.55
CA PRO A 150 2.66 10.92 -1.46
C PRO A 150 1.43 11.69 -1.94
N MET A 151 1.61 12.66 -2.84
CA MET A 151 0.51 13.51 -3.31
C MET A 151 -0.60 12.69 -3.98
N ILE A 152 -0.24 11.78 -4.88
CA ILE A 152 -1.19 10.91 -5.58
C ILE A 152 -1.92 10.01 -4.59
N VAL A 153 -1.18 9.34 -3.70
CA VAL A 153 -1.77 8.47 -2.67
C VAL A 153 -2.77 9.26 -1.82
N PHE A 154 -2.40 10.48 -1.38
CA PHE A 154 -3.30 11.33 -0.60
C PHE A 154 -4.56 11.75 -1.38
N VAL A 155 -4.43 12.18 -2.63
CA VAL A 155 -5.57 12.59 -3.47
C VAL A 155 -6.57 11.44 -3.65
N PHE A 156 -6.09 10.21 -3.86
CA PHE A 156 -6.96 9.05 -4.00
C PHE A 156 -7.54 8.55 -2.66
N THR A 157 -6.86 8.80 -1.52
CA THR A 157 -7.40 8.45 -0.19
C THR A 157 -8.45 9.42 0.34
N ALA A 158 -8.36 10.71 -0.01
CA ALA A 158 -9.26 11.75 0.47
C ALA A 158 -10.77 11.43 0.33
N PRO A 159 -11.28 10.94 -0.82
CA PRO A 159 -12.72 10.65 -0.97
C PRO A 159 -13.23 9.54 -0.06
N ILE A 160 -12.36 8.70 0.50
CA ILE A 160 -12.72 7.52 1.32
C ILE A 160 -12.61 7.76 2.82
N ILE A 161 -12.05 8.89 3.23
CA ILE A 161 -12.04 9.28 4.64
C ILE A 161 -13.46 9.26 5.26
N PRO A 162 -14.52 9.78 4.60
CA PRO A 162 -15.87 9.73 5.15
C PRO A 162 -16.41 8.29 5.30
N THR A 163 -16.12 7.39 4.38
CA THR A 163 -16.58 5.99 4.44
C THR A 163 -15.84 5.20 5.52
N LEU A 164 -14.54 5.48 5.71
CA LEU A 164 -13.74 4.94 6.80
C LEU A 164 -14.26 5.37 8.18
N LEU A 165 -14.61 6.65 8.34
CA LEU A 165 -15.10 7.18 9.62
C LEU A 165 -16.51 6.69 9.96
N LYS A 166 -17.33 6.35 8.96
CA LYS A 166 -18.65 5.74 9.17
C LYS A 166 -18.58 4.27 9.59
N GLY A 167 -17.48 3.58 9.29
CA GLY A 167 -17.31 2.17 9.61
C GLY A 167 -18.04 1.20 8.66
N ASP A 168 -18.51 1.69 7.51
CA ASP A 168 -19.33 0.92 6.57
C ASP A 168 -18.46 0.04 5.66
N VAL A 169 -18.24 -1.21 6.08
CA VAL A 169 -17.43 -2.20 5.35
C VAL A 169 -17.96 -2.46 3.94
N LEU A 170 -19.28 -2.52 3.77
CA LEU A 170 -19.91 -2.79 2.46
C LEU A 170 -19.69 -1.66 1.46
N SER A 171 -19.85 -0.41 1.91
CA SER A 171 -19.61 0.76 1.05
C SER A 171 -18.15 0.80 0.60
N LEU A 172 -17.23 0.57 1.54
CA LEU A 172 -15.81 0.54 1.22
C LEU A 172 -15.48 -0.59 0.24
N ALA A 173 -16.04 -1.79 0.44
CA ALA A 173 -15.82 -2.91 -0.47
C ALA A 173 -16.26 -2.61 -1.91
N VAL A 174 -17.42 -1.97 -2.10
CA VAL A 174 -17.90 -1.57 -3.44
C VAL A 174 -16.94 -0.55 -4.09
N GLU A 175 -16.49 0.45 -3.33
CA GLU A 175 -15.50 1.43 -3.80
C GLU A 175 -14.16 0.76 -4.15
N THR A 176 -13.71 -0.23 -3.36
CA THR A 176 -12.50 -0.98 -3.67
C THR A 176 -12.58 -1.73 -4.99
N VAL A 177 -13.71 -2.39 -5.26
CA VAL A 177 -13.91 -3.12 -6.52
C VAL A 177 -13.91 -2.15 -7.70
N ALA A 178 -14.57 -1.00 -7.57
CA ALA A 178 -14.56 0.02 -8.61
C ALA A 178 -13.14 0.52 -8.90
N VAL A 179 -12.34 0.78 -7.86
CA VAL A 179 -10.95 1.25 -8.04
C VAL A 179 -10.04 0.18 -8.62
N ILE A 180 -10.20 -1.09 -8.27
CA ILE A 180 -9.46 -2.19 -8.91
C ILE A 180 -9.73 -2.22 -10.41
N LEU A 181 -11.00 -2.13 -10.81
CA LEU A 181 -11.38 -2.15 -12.23
C LEU A 181 -10.83 -0.93 -12.98
N ILE A 182 -10.95 0.27 -12.42
CA ILE A 182 -10.43 1.49 -13.05
C ILE A 182 -8.90 1.45 -13.13
N ALA A 183 -8.22 1.06 -12.05
CA ALA A 183 -6.77 1.02 -11.99
C ALA A 183 -6.19 -0.04 -12.93
N THR A 184 -6.84 -1.20 -13.07
CA THR A 184 -6.39 -2.24 -14.02
C THR A 184 -6.50 -1.77 -15.47
N ILE A 185 -7.59 -1.09 -15.84
CA ILE A 185 -7.77 -0.52 -17.18
C ILE A 185 -6.74 0.60 -17.44
N LEU A 186 -6.51 1.49 -16.49
CA LEU A 186 -5.55 2.58 -16.67
C LEU A 186 -4.09 2.07 -16.67
N ALA A 187 -3.78 1.06 -15.87
CA ALA A 187 -2.44 0.49 -15.79
C ALA A 187 -2.01 -0.19 -17.09
N THR A 188 -2.93 -0.79 -17.86
CA THR A 188 -2.58 -1.35 -19.18
C THR A 188 -2.10 -0.26 -20.14
N PHE A 189 -2.75 0.90 -20.15
CA PHE A 189 -2.31 2.03 -20.99
C PHE A 189 -0.91 2.55 -20.59
N ILE A 190 -0.62 2.60 -19.29
CA ILE A 190 0.67 3.10 -18.78
C ILE A 190 1.82 2.13 -19.09
N LEU A 191 1.57 0.82 -19.01
CA LEU A 191 2.61 -0.19 -19.21
C LEU A 191 2.89 -0.49 -20.69
N GLU A 192 1.91 -0.24 -21.57
CA GLU A 192 2.06 -0.42 -23.02
C GLU A 192 2.70 0.79 -23.71
N SER A 193 2.66 1.98 -23.11
CA SER A 193 3.43 3.16 -23.55
C SER A 193 4.93 3.04 -23.27
#